data_AF-A0A7K2Y157-F1
#
_entry.id   AF-A0A7K2Y157-F1
#
_cell.length_a   1.000
_cell.length_b   1.000
_cell.length_c   1.000
_cell.angle_alpha   90.00
_cell.angle_beta   90.00
_cell.angle_gamma   90.00
#
_symmetry.space_group_name_H-M   'P 1'
#
loop_
_entity.id
_entity.type
_entity.pdbx_description
1 polymer ?
#
loop_
_entity_poly.entity_id
_entity_poly.type
_entity_poly.pdbx_seq_one_letter_code
_entity_poly.pdbx_strand_id
1 'polypeptide(L)'
;MASNTMEIPEDIDFIAVLGTAPEPMEHDPDVWRIEIPVGDTGVCVTLSFDIGGRSVRLTRESMGVRDIEIYREQVDRILLYSHEEERGIIVEVGVPGFKCEFRVSISPRFHLVDPMLYLE
;
A
#
# COMPACT_ATOMS: atom_id res chain seq x y z
N MET A 1 7.04 -5.25 23.39
CA MET A 1 8.20 -4.98 22.50
C MET A 1 7.61 -4.69 21.14
N ALA A 2 7.62 -3.43 20.68
CA ALA A 2 7.17 -3.15 19.32
C ALA A 2 8.14 -3.86 18.37
N SER A 3 7.60 -4.60 17.40
CA SER A 3 8.41 -5.14 16.30
C SER A 3 9.14 -3.96 15.65
N ASN A 4 10.46 -4.04 15.52
CA ASN A 4 11.24 -2.98 14.87
C ASN A 4 11.14 -3.08 13.33
N THR A 5 10.30 -3.98 12.83
CA THR A 5 10.11 -4.34 11.44
C THR A 5 8.65 -4.14 11.08
N MET A 6 8.39 -3.60 9.89
CA MET A 6 7.04 -3.41 9.36
C MET A 6 6.35 -4.77 9.19
N GLU A 7 5.12 -4.91 9.68
CA GLU A 7 4.33 -6.12 9.45
C GLU A 7 3.74 -6.09 8.03
N ILE A 8 3.92 -7.17 7.27
CA ILE A 8 3.37 -7.30 5.92
C ILE A 8 2.53 -8.58 5.80
N PRO A 9 1.52 -8.59 4.92
CA PRO A 9 0.79 -9.81 4.55
C PRO A 9 1.69 -10.83 3.86
N GLU A 10 1.26 -12.09 3.81
CA GLU A 10 1.95 -13.11 3.03
C GLU A 10 1.60 -12.98 1.53
N ASP A 11 2.45 -13.50 0.64
CA ASP A 11 2.24 -13.48 -0.81
C ASP A 11 0.87 -14.06 -1.21
N ILE A 12 0.41 -15.09 -0.50
CA ILE A 12 -0.88 -15.72 -0.76
C ILE A 12 -2.05 -14.76 -0.51
N ASP A 13 -1.92 -13.84 0.46
CA ASP A 13 -2.93 -12.83 0.76
C ASP A 13 -2.94 -11.75 -0.33
N PHE A 14 -1.76 -11.32 -0.79
CA PHE A 14 -1.63 -10.39 -1.91
C PHE A 14 -2.24 -10.96 -3.19
N ILE A 15 -1.97 -12.22 -3.51
CA ILE A 15 -2.55 -12.90 -4.66
C ILE A 15 -4.07 -13.01 -4.50
N ALA A 16 -4.57 -13.42 -3.33
CA ALA A 16 -6.00 -13.57 -3.09
C ALA A 16 -6.77 -12.25 -3.22
N VAL A 17 -6.20 -11.14 -2.73
CA VAL A 17 -6.87 -9.83 -2.69
C VAL A 17 -6.63 -9.02 -3.96
N LEU A 18 -5.39 -8.96 -4.46
CA LEU A 18 -4.96 -8.07 -5.54
C LEU A 18 -4.65 -8.80 -6.85
N GLY A 19 -4.58 -10.13 -6.84
CA GLY A 19 -4.33 -10.96 -8.03
C GLY A 19 -2.87 -11.07 -8.44
N THR A 20 -1.95 -10.51 -7.66
CA THR A 20 -0.50 -10.57 -7.91
C THR A 20 0.27 -10.50 -6.58
N ALA A 21 1.51 -10.96 -6.57
CA ALA A 21 2.41 -10.90 -5.42
C ALA A 21 3.39 -9.73 -5.55
N PRO A 22 3.94 -9.23 -4.44
CA PRO A 22 5.08 -8.32 -4.48
C PRO A 22 6.35 -9.02 -4.99
N GLU A 23 7.19 -8.27 -5.69
CA GLU A 23 8.49 -8.71 -6.19
C GLU A 23 9.59 -7.73 -5.74
N PRO A 24 10.82 -8.20 -5.45
CA PRO A 24 11.94 -7.32 -5.13
C PRO A 24 12.31 -6.43 -6.32
N MET A 25 12.70 -5.17 -6.06
CA MET A 25 13.12 -4.25 -7.11
C MET A 25 14.51 -4.62 -7.65
N GLU A 26 14.69 -4.53 -8.97
CA GLU A 26 15.93 -4.94 -9.66
C GLU A 26 17.19 -4.23 -9.15
N HIS A 27 17.05 -2.98 -8.72
CA HIS A 27 18.18 -2.14 -8.26
C HIS A 27 18.24 -1.95 -6.74
N ASP A 28 17.26 -2.50 -6.01
CA ASP A 28 17.18 -2.40 -4.56
C ASP A 28 16.42 -3.62 -4.02
N PRO A 29 17.13 -4.73 -3.73
CA PRO A 29 16.50 -5.99 -3.32
C PRO A 29 15.84 -5.91 -1.93
N ASP A 30 16.14 -4.86 -1.16
CA ASP A 30 15.52 -4.61 0.14
C ASP A 30 14.14 -3.92 -0.03
N VAL A 31 13.86 -3.38 -1.21
CA VAL A 31 12.59 -2.77 -1.58
C VAL A 31 11.76 -3.73 -2.43
N TRP A 32 10.53 -3.96 -1.98
CA TRP A 32 9.55 -4.78 -2.66
C TRP A 32 8.55 -3.90 -3.40
N ARG A 33 7.98 -4.42 -4.49
CA ARG A 33 7.07 -3.69 -5.36
C ARG A 33 5.95 -4.59 -5.84
N ILE A 34 4.73 -4.05 -5.87
CA ILE A 34 3.56 -4.69 -6.48
C ILE A 34 2.90 -3.70 -7.43
N GLU A 35 2.62 -4.14 -8.66
CA GLU A 35 1.90 -3.38 -9.68
C GLU A 35 0.49 -3.94 -9.83
N ILE A 36 -0.52 -3.09 -9.67
CA ILE A 36 -1.91 -3.51 -9.53
C ILE A 36 -2.75 -2.77 -10.58
N PRO A 37 -3.21 -3.45 -11.64
CA PRO A 37 -4.12 -2.84 -12.60
C PRO A 37 -5.49 -2.58 -11.96
N VAL A 38 -6.04 -1.39 -12.18
CA VAL A 38 -7.37 -0.99 -11.68
C VAL A 38 -8.41 -1.23 -12.78
N GLY A 39 -9.01 -2.41 -12.76
CA GLY A 39 -9.98 -2.85 -13.78
C GLY A 39 -9.44 -2.70 -15.20
N ASP A 40 -10.31 -2.40 -16.16
CA ASP A 40 -9.95 -2.21 -17.58
C ASP A 40 -9.69 -0.73 -17.95
N THR A 41 -9.36 0.10 -16.97
CA THR A 41 -9.33 1.57 -17.13
C THR A 41 -8.01 2.13 -17.65
N GLY A 42 -6.98 1.29 -17.82
CA GLY A 42 -5.61 1.74 -18.13
C GLY A 42 -4.93 2.49 -16.98
N VAL A 43 -5.47 2.33 -15.76
CA VAL A 43 -4.90 2.85 -14.51
C VAL A 43 -4.10 1.74 -13.84
N CYS A 44 -2.89 2.08 -13.39
CA CYS A 44 -2.04 1.20 -12.61
C CYS A 44 -1.76 1.85 -11.25
N VAL A 45 -1.89 1.06 -10.18
CA VAL A 45 -1.44 1.44 -8.84
C VAL A 45 -0.18 0.66 -8.54
N THR A 46 0.90 1.35 -8.19
CA THR A 46 2.10 0.70 -7.67
C THR A 46 2.20 0.97 -6.18
N LEU A 47 2.40 -0.08 -5.40
CA LEU A 47 2.87 0.02 -4.01
C LEU A 47 4.32 -0.49 -3.98
N SER A 48 5.25 0.31 -3.49
CA SER A 48 6.61 -0.16 -3.17
C SER A 48 6.89 0.07 -1.70
N PHE A 49 7.62 -0.84 -1.07
CA PHE A 49 7.84 -0.81 0.37
C PHE A 49 9.17 -1.42 0.78
N ASP A 50 9.78 -0.81 1.78
CA ASP A 50 11.00 -1.29 2.45
C ASP A 50 10.60 -1.79 3.84
N ILE A 51 10.77 -3.09 4.05
CA ILE A 51 10.39 -3.77 5.30
C ILE A 51 11.31 -3.36 6.46
N GLY A 52 12.61 -3.19 6.18
CA GLY A 52 13.62 -2.82 7.17
C GLY A 52 13.61 -1.32 7.47
N GLY A 53 13.46 -0.50 6.43
CA GLY A 53 13.31 0.96 6.52
C GLY A 53 11.92 1.42 6.94
N ARG A 54 10.94 0.51 7.02
CA ARG A 54 9.55 0.79 7.42
C ARG A 54 8.93 1.94 6.63
N SER A 55 9.11 1.89 5.31
CA SER A 55 8.61 2.93 4.41
C SER A 55 7.77 2.35 3.29
N VAL A 56 6.80 3.13 2.83
CA VAL A 56 5.89 2.78 1.75
C VAL A 56 5.76 3.96 0.80
N ARG A 57 5.80 3.68 -0.49
CA ARG A 57 5.42 4.59 -1.56
C ARG A 57 4.23 4.01 -2.31
N LEU A 58 3.21 4.83 -2.52
CA LEU A 58 2.08 4.54 -3.39
C LEU A 58 2.12 5.48 -4.58
N THR A 59 2.02 4.97 -5.80
CA THR A 59 1.78 5.78 -6.99
C THR A 59 0.52 5.31 -7.71
N ARG A 60 -0.17 6.27 -8.31
CA ARG A 60 -1.19 6.03 -9.33
C ARG A 60 -0.67 6.57 -10.64
N GLU A 61 -0.79 5.76 -11.68
CA GLU A 61 -0.48 6.14 -13.05
C GLU A 61 -1.70 5.87 -13.94
N SER A 62 -1.99 6.79 -14.85
CA SER A 62 -3.00 6.63 -15.89
C SER A 62 -2.45 7.11 -17.21
N MET A 63 -2.56 6.29 -18.25
CA MET A 63 -2.08 6.63 -19.61
C MET A 63 -0.61 7.07 -19.64
N GLY A 64 0.25 6.46 -18.81
CA GLY A 64 1.67 6.79 -18.71
C GLY A 64 2.00 8.07 -17.93
N VAL A 65 1.01 8.70 -17.30
CA VAL A 65 1.19 9.90 -16.47
C VAL A 65 0.93 9.54 -15.01
N ARG A 66 1.94 9.76 -14.15
CA ARG A 66 1.81 9.65 -12.70
C ARG A 66 1.04 10.86 -12.16
N ASP A 67 -0.15 10.61 -11.65
CA ASP A 67 -1.04 11.66 -11.17
C ASP A 67 -1.16 11.70 -9.63
N ILE A 68 -0.81 10.61 -8.94
CA ILE A 68 -0.71 10.56 -7.49
C ILE A 68 0.61 9.92 -7.06
N GLU A 69 1.26 10.50 -6.06
CA GLU A 69 2.41 9.92 -5.36
C GLU A 69 2.31 10.24 -3.86
N ILE A 70 2.29 9.20 -3.03
CA ILE A 70 2.30 9.30 -1.57
C ILE A 70 3.50 8.52 -1.05
N TYR A 71 4.19 9.12 -0.08
CA TYR A 71 5.27 8.48 0.66
C TYR A 71 4.98 8.54 2.16
N ARG A 72 5.27 7.44 2.86
CA ARG A 72 5.16 7.30 4.32
C ARG A 72 6.38 6.58 4.86
N GLU A 73 6.87 7.09 5.99
CA GLU A 73 7.86 6.44 6.85
C GLU A 73 7.19 6.06 8.17
N GLN A 74 7.88 5.28 9.00
CA GLN A 74 7.34 4.79 10.29
C GLN A 74 6.06 3.98 10.09
N VAL A 75 5.98 3.25 8.98
CA VAL A 75 4.88 2.34 8.71
C VAL A 75 4.96 1.21 9.73
N ASP A 76 3.83 0.97 10.40
CA ASP A 76 3.70 -0.14 11.34
C ASP A 76 3.35 -1.41 10.56
N ARG A 77 2.37 -1.31 9.65
CA ARG A 77 1.93 -2.45 8.86
C ARG A 77 1.21 -2.11 7.57
N ILE A 78 1.24 -3.07 6.66
CA ILE A 78 0.38 -3.14 5.48
C ILE A 78 -0.71 -4.17 5.77
N LEU A 79 -1.96 -3.81 5.48
CA LEU A 79 -3.12 -4.67 5.59
C LEU A 79 -3.80 -4.77 4.22
N LEU A 80 -4.37 -5.93 3.95
CA LEU A 80 -5.21 -6.17 2.78
C LEU A 80 -6.65 -6.37 3.24
N TYR A 81 -7.59 -5.88 2.45
CA TYR A 81 -9.01 -6.13 2.69
C TYR A 81 -9.71 -6.53 1.41
N SER A 82 -10.71 -7.39 1.58
CA SER A 82 -11.67 -7.78 0.56
C SER A 82 -13.01 -7.90 1.25
N HIS A 83 -13.96 -7.03 0.91
CA HIS A 83 -15.29 -7.00 1.50
C HIS A 83 -16.33 -6.73 0.42
N GLU A 84 -17.33 -7.61 0.33
CA GLU A 84 -18.40 -7.55 -0.68
C GLU A 84 -17.85 -7.43 -2.11
N GLU A 85 -17.77 -6.20 -2.65
CA GLU A 85 -17.32 -5.88 -4.01
C GLU A 85 -16.07 -5.00 -4.03
N GLU A 86 -15.54 -4.64 -2.85
CA GLU A 86 -14.39 -3.75 -2.69
C GLU A 86 -13.18 -4.52 -2.19
N ARG A 87 -12.02 -4.25 -2.80
CA ARG A 87 -10.75 -4.81 -2.35
C ARG A 87 -9.65 -3.79 -2.44
N GLY A 88 -8.67 -3.89 -1.55
CA GLY A 88 -7.63 -2.89 -1.49
C GLY A 88 -6.62 -3.07 -0.36
N ILE A 89 -5.94 -1.97 -0.08
CA ILE A 89 -4.79 -1.89 0.81
C ILE A 89 -5.07 -0.84 1.88
N ILE A 90 -4.67 -1.12 3.11
CA ILE A 90 -4.58 -0.13 4.20
C ILE A 90 -3.13 -0.10 4.66
N VAL A 91 -2.58 1.08 4.85
CA VAL A 91 -1.24 1.27 5.42
C VAL A 91 -1.40 2.06 6.70
N GLU A 92 -1.02 1.45 7.82
CA GLU A 92 -1.07 2.09 9.14
C GLU A 92 0.31 2.64 9.51
N VAL A 93 0.33 3.88 9.99
CA VAL A 93 1.55 4.61 10.34
C VAL A 93 1.49 5.01 11.81
N GLY A 94 2.51 4.60 12.55
CA GLY A 94 2.63 4.85 13.98
C GLY A 94 3.38 6.14 14.26
N VAL A 95 2.65 7.23 14.52
CA VAL A 95 3.23 8.51 14.95
C VAL A 95 2.70 8.85 16.35
N PRO A 96 3.56 9.19 17.33
CA PRO A 96 3.08 9.62 18.64
C PRO A 96 2.06 10.77 18.55
N GLY A 97 0.90 10.59 19.18
CA GLY A 97 -0.19 11.58 19.20
C GLY A 97 -1.08 11.60 17.94
N PHE A 98 -0.83 10.73 16.96
CA PHE A 98 -1.65 10.63 15.77
C PHE A 98 -1.97 9.17 15.42
N LYS A 99 -3.20 8.94 14.96
CA LYS A 99 -3.53 7.76 14.17
C LYS A 99 -3.54 8.15 12.70
N CYS A 100 -2.57 7.64 11.95
CA CYS A 100 -2.43 7.88 10.53
C CYS A 100 -2.68 6.57 9.78
N GLU A 101 -3.56 6.61 8.79
CA GLU A 101 -3.65 5.54 7.80
C GLU A 101 -3.80 6.14 6.41
N PHE A 102 -3.41 5.40 5.38
CA PHE A 102 -4.02 5.60 4.07
C PHE A 102 -4.67 4.31 3.61
N ARG A 103 -5.83 4.45 2.98
CA ARG A 103 -6.62 3.36 2.41
C ARG A 103 -6.76 3.57 0.92
N VAL A 104 -6.40 2.54 0.18
CA VAL A 104 -6.52 2.48 -1.27
C VAL A 104 -7.51 1.39 -1.63
N SER A 105 -8.60 1.77 -2.27
CA SER A 105 -9.51 0.85 -2.94
C SER A 105 -9.01 0.64 -4.36
N ILE A 106 -8.85 -0.61 -4.76
CA ILE A 106 -8.35 -1.00 -6.09
C ILE A 106 -9.51 -1.43 -6.99
N SER A 107 -10.48 -2.14 -6.44
CA SER A 107 -11.71 -2.58 -7.12
C SER A 107 -12.91 -2.12 -6.31
N PRO A 108 -14.03 -1.71 -6.95
CA PRO A 108 -14.26 -1.67 -8.41
C PRO A 108 -13.63 -0.47 -9.13
N ARG A 109 -13.11 0.49 -8.37
CA ARG A 109 -12.45 1.69 -8.88
C ARG A 109 -11.37 2.15 -7.92
N PHE A 110 -10.41 2.91 -8.44
CA PHE A 110 -9.44 3.58 -7.58
C PHE A 110 -10.14 4.60 -6.67
N HIS A 111 -9.89 4.48 -5.38
CA HIS A 111 -10.26 5.49 -4.39
C HIS A 111 -9.18 5.54 -3.31
N LEU A 112 -8.81 6.75 -2.89
CA LEU A 112 -7.77 6.98 -1.91
C LEU A 112 -8.32 7.85 -0.80
N VAL A 113 -8.17 7.38 0.44
CA VAL A 113 -8.48 8.14 1.66
C VAL A 113 -7.23 8.12 2.54
N ASP A 114 -6.82 9.28 3.03
CA ASP A 114 -5.60 9.45 3.83
C ASP A 114 -5.92 10.23 5.11
N PRO A 115 -6.68 9.63 6.05
CA PRO A 115 -7.05 10.32 7.28
C PRO A 115 -5.87 10.41 8.25
N MET A 116 -5.77 11.57 8.89
CA MET A 116 -4.90 11.80 10.03
C MET A 116 -5.75 12.27 11.20
N LEU A 117 -5.77 11.49 12.27
CA LEU A 117 -6.57 11.78 13.47
C LEU A 117 -5.65 12.08 14.64
N TYR A 118 -5.85 13.23 15.28
CA TYR A 118 -5.18 13.55 16.53
C TYR A 118 -5.73 12.66 17.66
N LEU A 119 -4.83 12.13 18.49
CA LEU A 119 -5.16 11.36 19.68
C LEU A 119 -4.82 12.21 20.91
N GLU A 120 -5.84 12.52 21.72
CA GLU A 120 -5.70 13.17 23.04
C GLU A 120 -5.12 12.23 24.10
#